data_AF-A0A6I7QR30-F1
#
_entry.id   AF-A0A6I7QR30-F1
#
_cell.length_a   1.000
_cell.length_b   1.000
_cell.length_c   1.000
_cell.angle_alpha   90.00
_cell.angle_beta   90.00
_cell.angle_gamma   90.00
#
_symmetry.space_group_name_H-M   'P 1'
#
loop_
_entity.id
_entity.type
_entity.pdbx_description
1 polymer ?
#
loop_
_entity_poly.entity_id
_entity_poly.type
_entity_poly.pdbx_seq_one_letter_code
_entity_poly.pdbx_strand_id
1 'polypeptide(L)'
;MAALVENKTVRQRPEEGFRRWFLNEYFDLIFWYESEDGPLTGFQLCYSRHVKERAFTWQRDKQSSHFVSAGSDERGVPWIATAVLHGDAGPVPDETLRRLRDEQGELEQDLLERVISAAEAYNLRQTGE
;
A
#
# COMPACT_ATOMS: atom_id res chain seq x y z
N MET A 1 -8.44 14.63 -9.57
CA MET A 1 -8.00 13.33 -9.05
C MET A 1 -7.07 12.74 -10.10
N ALA A 2 -5.81 12.47 -9.72
CA ALA A 2 -4.78 12.02 -10.63
C ALA A 2 -4.75 10.48 -10.67
N ALA A 3 -4.60 9.90 -11.85
CA ALA A 3 -4.48 8.46 -12.02
C ALA A 3 -3.16 7.94 -11.44
N LEU A 4 -3.14 6.69 -10.95
CA LEU A 4 -1.90 6.00 -10.56
C LEU A 4 -0.99 5.81 -11.77
N VAL A 5 0.29 6.11 -11.60
CA VAL A 5 1.34 5.94 -12.61
C VAL A 5 2.43 5.06 -12.03
N GLU A 6 3.00 4.15 -12.83
CA GLU A 6 4.10 3.30 -12.39
C GLU A 6 5.43 4.07 -12.41
N ASN A 7 6.12 4.10 -11.27
CA ASN A 7 7.50 4.53 -11.18
C ASN A 7 8.45 3.39 -11.56
N LYS A 8 8.81 3.35 -12.84
CA LYS A 8 9.76 2.36 -13.40
C LYS A 8 11.21 2.57 -12.98
N THR A 9 11.53 3.67 -12.30
CA THR A 9 12.89 3.98 -11.83
C THR A 9 13.11 3.58 -10.37
N VAL A 10 12.15 2.89 -9.74
CA VAL A 10 12.29 2.40 -8.38
C VAL A 10 13.52 1.49 -8.26
N ARG A 11 14.31 1.73 -7.21
CA ARG A 11 15.53 0.98 -6.95
C ARG A 11 15.20 -0.50 -6.71
N GLN A 12 15.73 -1.36 -7.57
CA GLN A 12 15.70 -2.82 -7.40
C GLN A 12 16.94 -3.26 -6.61
N ARG A 13 16.77 -4.15 -5.64
CA ARG A 13 17.86 -4.78 -4.89
C ARG A 13 17.70 -6.30 -5.03
N PRO A 14 18.65 -7.01 -5.67
CA PRO A 14 18.51 -8.44 -5.94
C PRO A 14 18.18 -9.28 -4.69
N GLU A 15 18.73 -8.88 -3.54
CA GLU A 15 18.52 -9.54 -2.25
C GLU A 15 17.15 -9.28 -1.61
N GLU A 16 16.39 -8.29 -2.10
CA GLU A 16 15.11 -7.87 -1.53
C GLU A 16 13.91 -8.19 -2.45
N GLY A 17 14.13 -8.97 -3.52
CA GLY A 17 13.13 -9.31 -4.53
C GLY A 17 12.90 -8.21 -5.57
N PHE A 18 11.82 -8.33 -6.33
CA PHE A 18 11.42 -7.34 -7.33
C PHE A 18 10.28 -6.46 -6.81
N ARG A 19 10.29 -5.18 -7.20
CA ARG A 19 9.32 -4.18 -6.73
C ARG A 19 8.69 -3.42 -7.86
N ARG A 20 7.38 -3.20 -7.76
CA ARG A 20 6.64 -2.25 -8.59
C ARG A 20 6.03 -1.19 -7.68
N TRP A 21 6.13 0.07 -8.08
CA TRP A 21 5.64 1.17 -7.29
C TRP A 21 4.73 2.04 -8.15
N PHE A 22 3.47 2.13 -7.76
CA PHE A 22 2.47 3.00 -8.37
C PHE A 22 2.18 4.13 -7.41
N LEU A 23 2.06 5.34 -7.92
CA LEU A 23 1.80 6.51 -7.10
C LEU A 23 0.95 7.56 -7.82
N ASN A 24 0.24 8.34 -7.01
CA ASN A 24 -0.36 9.61 -7.40
C ASN A 24 -0.25 10.59 -6.22
N GLU A 25 -1.03 11.67 -6.23
CA GLU A 25 -1.01 12.66 -5.15
C GLU A 25 -1.51 12.12 -3.79
N TYR A 26 -2.33 11.06 -3.80
CA TYR A 26 -2.99 10.53 -2.61
C TYR A 26 -2.46 9.15 -2.16
N PHE A 27 -2.05 8.32 -3.12
CA PHE A 27 -1.64 6.94 -2.92
C PHE A 27 -0.15 6.73 -3.20
N ASP A 28 0.48 5.91 -2.37
CA ASP A 28 1.70 5.16 -2.72
C ASP A 28 1.37 3.67 -2.59
N LEU A 29 1.46 2.92 -3.68
CA LEU A 29 1.14 1.50 -3.73
C LEU A 29 2.36 0.72 -4.21
N ILE A 30 2.93 -0.10 -3.32
CA ILE A 30 4.16 -0.85 -3.58
C ILE A 30 3.83 -2.33 -3.58
N PHE A 31 4.18 -3.03 -4.66
CA PHE A 31 4.09 -4.48 -4.76
C PHE A 31 5.47 -5.10 -4.64
N TRP A 32 5.55 -6.24 -3.94
CA TRP A 32 6.74 -7.06 -3.80
C TRP A 32 6.53 -8.41 -4.46
N TYR A 33 7.53 -8.85 -5.20
CA TYR A 33 7.58 -10.15 -5.87
C TYR A 33 8.88 -10.85 -5.48
N GLU A 34 8.87 -12.19 -5.54
CA GLU A 34 10.07 -12.99 -5.28
C GLU A 34 11.18 -12.71 -6.30
N SER A 35 10.79 -12.49 -7.56
CA SER A 35 11.63 -12.08 -8.69
C SER A 35 10.74 -11.36 -9.72
N GLU A 36 11.30 -10.84 -10.82
CA GLU A 36 10.57 -10.07 -11.84
C GLU A 36 9.37 -10.84 -12.44
N ASP A 37 9.59 -12.11 -12.81
CA ASP A 37 8.54 -13.03 -13.27
C ASP A 37 7.99 -13.92 -12.12
N GLY A 38 8.38 -13.61 -10.88
CA GLY A 38 8.06 -14.39 -9.70
C GLY A 38 6.67 -14.09 -9.16
N PRO A 39 6.18 -14.90 -8.22
CA PRO A 39 4.84 -14.72 -7.68
C PRO A 39 4.81 -13.54 -6.66
N LEU A 40 3.69 -12.83 -6.57
CA LEU A 40 3.49 -11.67 -5.67
C LEU A 40 3.58 -12.04 -4.17
N THR A 41 4.61 -11.60 -3.47
CA THR A 41 4.87 -11.94 -2.06
C THR A 41 4.14 -11.02 -1.09
N GLY A 42 3.81 -9.79 -1.52
CA GLY A 42 3.04 -8.85 -0.71
C GLY A 42 2.83 -7.51 -1.39
N PHE A 43 2.12 -6.61 -0.72
CA PHE A 43 2.02 -5.21 -1.11
C PHE A 43 1.77 -4.32 0.10
N GLN A 44 1.98 -3.02 -0.09
CA GLN A 44 1.61 -1.99 0.85
C GLN A 44 0.89 -0.84 0.12
N LEU A 45 -0.30 -0.52 0.61
CA LEU A 45 -1.10 0.63 0.20
C LEU A 45 -0.97 1.72 1.27
N CYS A 46 -0.29 2.80 0.93
CA CYS A 46 -0.19 4.00 1.74
C CYS A 46 -1.14 5.07 1.20
N TYR A 47 -1.85 5.77 2.10
CA TYR A 47 -2.81 6.80 1.71
C TYR A 47 -2.96 7.89 2.78
N SER A 48 -3.64 8.99 2.42
CA SER A 48 -3.83 10.18 3.27
C SER A 48 -2.52 10.87 3.67
N ARG A 49 -1.60 11.02 2.71
CA ARG A 49 -0.25 11.62 2.86
C ARG A 49 -0.20 13.00 3.55
N HIS A 50 -1.32 13.74 3.59
CA HIS A 50 -1.38 15.07 4.17
C HIS A 50 -2.04 15.14 5.56
N VAL A 51 -2.81 14.12 5.96
CA VAL A 51 -3.53 14.09 7.24
C VAL A 51 -3.61 12.65 7.74
N LYS A 52 -2.70 12.27 8.65
CA LYS A 52 -2.63 10.93 9.25
C LYS A 52 -2.47 9.84 8.18
N GLU A 53 -1.26 9.77 7.64
CA GLU A 53 -0.87 8.73 6.69
C GLU A 53 -1.16 7.35 7.29
N ARG A 54 -1.78 6.49 6.49
CA ARG A 54 -2.12 5.12 6.87
C ARG A 54 -1.48 4.18 5.87
N ALA A 55 -1.05 3.02 6.37
CA ALA A 55 -0.42 1.99 5.56
C ALA A 55 -1.12 0.65 5.81
N PHE A 56 -1.83 0.16 4.80
CA PHE A 56 -2.35 -1.20 4.78
C PHE A 56 -1.32 -2.12 4.12
N THR A 57 -0.84 -3.12 4.85
CA THR A 57 0.16 -4.08 4.39
C THR A 57 -0.46 -5.47 4.31
N TRP A 58 -0.34 -6.11 3.15
CA TRP A 58 -0.69 -7.51 2.95
C TRP A 58 0.57 -8.29 2.57
N GLN A 59 0.76 -9.46 3.17
CA GLN A 59 1.86 -10.38 2.84
C GLN A 59 1.28 -11.79 2.73
N ARG A 60 1.77 -12.58 1.77
CA ARG A 60 1.24 -13.93 1.50
C ARG A 60 1.31 -14.84 2.73
N ASP A 61 2.42 -14.81 3.44
CA ASP A 61 2.74 -15.74 4.53
C ASP A 61 2.57 -15.12 5.92
N LYS A 62 2.02 -13.91 6.02
CA LYS A 62 1.80 -13.21 7.30
C LYS A 62 0.39 -12.62 7.37
N GLN A 63 -0.04 -12.31 8.58
CA GLN A 63 -1.29 -11.58 8.77
C GLN A 63 -1.18 -10.18 8.18
N SER A 64 -2.23 -9.75 7.47
CA SER A 64 -2.37 -8.40 6.98
C SER A 64 -2.49 -7.43 8.17
N SER A 65 -1.99 -6.22 8.00
CA SER A 65 -1.95 -5.22 9.06
C SER A 65 -2.27 -3.84 8.51
N HIS A 66 -2.87 -2.99 9.33
CA HIS A 66 -3.22 -1.63 8.97
C HIS A 66 -2.76 -0.69 10.08
N PHE A 67 -1.81 0.18 9.75
CA PHE A 67 -1.15 1.02 10.74
C PHE A 67 -1.30 2.51 10.41
N VAL A 68 -1.27 3.34 11.44
CA VAL A 68 -1.12 4.79 11.29
C VAL A 68 0.38 5.13 11.32
N SER A 69 0.84 5.89 10.34
CA SER A 69 2.14 6.53 10.39
C SER A 69 2.00 7.81 11.22
N ALA A 70 2.72 7.88 12.35
CA ALA A 70 2.88 9.14 13.07
C ALA A 70 3.84 9.99 12.24
N GLY A 71 3.29 10.89 11.42
CA GLY A 71 4.11 11.84 10.67
C GLY A 71 5.05 12.57 11.63
N SER A 72 6.35 12.52 11.37
CA SER A 72 7.30 13.36 12.06
C SER A 72 6.92 14.81 11.76
N ASP A 73 6.38 15.50 12.76
CA ASP A 73 6.63 16.93 12.86
C ASP A 73 8.15 17.12 12.74
N GLU A 74 8.56 18.16 12.04
CA GLU A 74 9.94 18.60 11.86
C GLU A 74 10.79 17.88 10.79
N ARG A 75 10.95 18.59 9.66
CA ARG A 75 12.04 18.51 8.65
C ARG A 75 11.94 17.40 7.61
N GLY A 76 11.12 17.66 6.58
CA GLY A 76 11.38 17.44 5.15
C GLY A 76 12.51 16.48 4.69
N VAL A 77 12.52 15.22 5.13
CA VAL A 77 13.34 14.17 4.52
C VAL A 77 12.46 13.04 4.00
N PRO A 78 12.53 12.66 2.71
CA PRO A 78 11.72 11.58 2.15
C PRO A 78 12.37 10.24 2.51
N TRP A 79 12.13 9.73 3.71
CA TRP A 79 12.52 8.37 4.10
C TRP A 79 11.29 7.52 4.40
N ILE A 80 10.74 6.87 3.38
CA ILE A 80 9.88 5.67 3.51
C ILE A 80 10.75 4.46 3.92
N ALA A 81 11.56 4.61 4.96
CA ALA A 81 12.41 3.53 5.47
C ALA A 81 12.31 3.36 7.00
N THR A 82 11.73 4.33 7.70
CA THR A 82 11.62 4.27 9.17
C THR A 82 10.36 4.95 9.70
N ALA A 83 9.26 4.93 8.95
CA ALA A 83 7.97 5.24 9.54
C ALA A 83 7.70 4.20 10.64
N VAL A 84 7.80 4.61 11.90
CA VAL A 84 7.40 3.76 13.02
C VAL A 84 5.88 3.61 12.90
N LEU A 85 5.45 2.44 12.45
CA LEU A 85 4.04 2.10 12.31
C LEU A 85 3.44 2.01 13.71
N HIS A 86 2.60 2.98 14.07
CA HIS A 86 1.99 3.09 15.39
C HIS A 86 0.50 2.73 15.32
N GLY A 87 0.10 1.77 16.15
CA GLY A 87 -1.32 1.46 16.43
C GLY A 87 -2.09 0.80 15.29
N ASP A 88 -3.25 0.25 15.61
CA ASP A 88 -4.19 -0.27 14.62
C ASP A 88 -5.00 0.89 14.02
N ALA A 89 -4.99 1.03 12.70
CA ALA A 89 -5.77 2.04 11.99
C ALA A 89 -7.24 1.62 11.77
N GLY A 90 -7.64 0.44 12.27
CA GLY A 90 -8.95 -0.16 12.10
C GLY A 90 -9.18 -0.68 10.68
N PRO A 91 -10.43 -0.85 10.25
CA PRO A 91 -10.74 -1.21 8.87
C PRO A 91 -10.20 -0.20 7.86
N VAL A 92 -9.79 -0.66 6.68
CA VAL A 92 -9.50 0.20 5.52
C VAL A 92 -10.83 0.84 5.07
N PRO A 93 -10.95 2.17 4.99
CA PRO A 93 -12.22 2.82 4.67
C PRO A 93 -12.73 2.49 3.25
N ASP A 94 -14.04 2.27 3.12
CA ASP A 94 -14.67 2.02 1.80
C ASP A 94 -14.44 3.16 0.80
N GLU A 95 -14.36 4.41 1.27
CA GLU A 95 -14.04 5.56 0.44
C GLU A 95 -12.64 5.45 -0.17
N THR A 96 -11.66 4.99 0.61
CA THR A 96 -10.29 4.74 0.13
C THR A 96 -10.30 3.67 -0.97
N LEU A 97 -11.06 2.60 -0.78
CA LEU A 97 -11.18 1.52 -1.77
C LEU A 97 -11.92 1.94 -3.04
N ARG A 98 -12.98 2.76 -2.92
CA ARG A 98 -13.68 3.34 -4.08
C ARG A 98 -12.76 4.27 -4.85
N ARG A 99 -12.05 5.16 -4.14
CA ARG A 99 -11.09 6.08 -4.76
C ARG A 99 -9.97 5.33 -5.48
N LEU A 100 -9.46 4.24 -4.92
CA LEU A 100 -8.44 3.41 -5.57
C LEU A 100 -8.94 2.83 -6.90
N ARG A 101 -10.22 2.40 -6.96
CA ARG A 101 -10.84 1.94 -8.22
C ARG A 101 -10.96 3.08 -9.24
N ASP A 102 -11.40 4.25 -8.81
CA ASP A 102 -11.58 5.41 -9.68
C ASP A 102 -10.24 5.98 -10.20
N GLU A 103 -9.18 5.89 -9.39
CA GLU A 103 -7.83 6.40 -9.70
C GLU A 103 -6.87 5.30 -10.20
N GLN A 104 -7.35 4.13 -10.64
CA GLN A 104 -6.51 2.97 -10.97
C GLN A 104 -5.38 3.24 -11.97
N GLY A 105 -5.59 4.15 -12.93
CA GLY A 105 -4.58 4.54 -13.91
C GLY A 105 -3.92 3.37 -14.64
N GLU A 106 -2.59 3.27 -14.51
CA GLU A 106 -1.75 2.23 -15.12
C GLU A 106 -1.75 0.90 -14.33
N LEU A 107 -2.36 0.86 -13.14
CA LEU A 107 -2.44 -0.36 -12.34
C LEU A 107 -3.28 -1.42 -13.06
N GLU A 108 -2.74 -2.62 -13.20
CA GLU A 108 -3.46 -3.73 -13.82
C GLU A 108 -4.67 -4.16 -12.98
N GLN A 109 -5.78 -4.50 -13.65
CA GLN A 109 -7.02 -4.92 -12.99
C GLN A 109 -6.80 -6.06 -11.98
N ASP A 110 -5.97 -7.05 -12.33
CA ASP A 110 -5.69 -8.18 -11.44
C ASP A 110 -4.98 -7.77 -10.15
N LEU A 111 -4.12 -6.75 -10.21
CA LEU A 111 -3.46 -6.19 -9.03
C LEU A 111 -4.42 -5.33 -8.21
N LEU A 112 -5.28 -4.54 -8.87
CA LEU A 112 -6.33 -3.80 -8.20
C LEU A 112 -7.25 -4.74 -7.41
N GLU A 113 -7.80 -5.76 -8.06
CA GLU A 113 -8.67 -6.75 -7.41
C GLU A 113 -7.96 -7.47 -6.26
N ARG A 114 -6.66 -7.74 -6.39
CA ARG A 114 -5.86 -8.31 -5.30
C ARG A 114 -5.82 -7.40 -4.07
N VAL A 115 -5.61 -6.10 -4.27
CA VAL A 115 -5.57 -5.11 -3.18
C VAL A 115 -6.93 -4.98 -2.51
N ILE A 116 -7.99 -4.83 -3.31
CA ILE A 116 -9.37 -4.72 -2.84
C ILE A 116 -9.77 -5.96 -2.03
N SER A 117 -9.59 -7.15 -2.59
CA SER A 117 -9.98 -8.42 -1.95
C SER A 117 -9.25 -8.63 -0.63
N ALA A 118 -7.95 -8.30 -0.56
CA ALA A 118 -7.17 -8.38 0.66
C ALA A 118 -7.63 -7.38 1.73
N ALA A 119 -7.98 -6.15 1.34
CA ALA A 119 -8.51 -5.15 2.27
C ALA A 119 -9.90 -5.54 2.80
N GLU A 120 -10.80 -6.04 1.94
CA GLU A 120 -12.12 -6.54 2.35
C GLU A 120 -12.01 -7.74 3.30
N ALA A 121 -11.13 -8.70 2.99
CA ALA A 121 -10.86 -9.85 3.87
C ALA A 121 -10.23 -9.43 5.21
N TYR A 122 -9.44 -8.36 5.24
CA TYR A 122 -8.95 -7.77 6.48
C TYR A 122 -10.09 -7.10 7.27
N ASN A 123 -10.90 -6.27 6.62
CA ASN A 123 -12.03 -5.58 7.25
C ASN A 123 -13.05 -6.54 7.87
N LEU A 124 -13.39 -7.64 7.18
CA LEU A 124 -14.30 -8.67 7.71
C LEU A 124 -13.81 -9.29 9.02
N ARG A 125 -12.49 -9.47 9.16
CA ARG A 125 -11.88 -10.00 10.39
C ARG A 125 -11.94 -9.01 11.54
N GLN A 126 -11.92 -7.71 11.26
CA GLN A 126 -12.00 -6.65 12.27
C GLN A 126 -13.42 -6.45 12.81
N THR A 127 -14.45 -6.78 12.01
CA THR A 127 -15.86 -6.64 12.41
C THR A 127 -16.45 -7.90 13.07
N GLY A 128 -15.65 -8.96 13.20
CA GLY A 128 -16.09 -10.29 13.66
C GLY A 128 -15.90 -10.58 15.15
N GLU A 129 -15.55 -9.57 15.97
CA GLU A 129 -15.47 -9.66 17.45
C GLU A 129 -16.60 -8.88 18.14
#